data_AF-A0A1B6ZB14-F1
#
_entry.id   AF-A0A1B6ZB14-F1
#
_cell.length_a   1.000
_cell.length_b   1.000
_cell.length_c   1.000
_cell.angle_alpha   90.00
_cell.angle_beta   90.00
_cell.angle_gamma   90.00
#
_symmetry.space_group_name_H-M   'P 1'
#
loop_
_entity.id
_entity.type
_entity.pdbx_description
1 polymer ?
#
loop_
_entity_poly.entity_id
_entity_poly.type
_entity_poly.pdbx_seq_one_letter_code
_entity_poly.pdbx_strand_id
1 'polypeptide(L)'
;MDRTVKASDDYTDKLFKVIPAEISGIFLIANGLAPWDQDAHDVMKWLILVGAFICLLYMKYIAEIRSWPQTLIISLIVFPLWSLAIIVHRVDEIYEYRYLVPVVAGAVTLFLPKIVPAEA
;
A
#
# COMPACT_ATOMS: atom_id res chain seq x y z
N MET A 1 -2.79 -18.61 -5.45
CA MET A 1 -1.49 -18.04 -5.87
C MET A 1 -0.72 -17.75 -4.60
N ASP A 2 0.47 -18.34 -4.41
CA ASP A 2 1.26 -18.17 -3.17
C ASP A 2 1.70 -16.70 -3.03
N ARG A 3 1.05 -15.93 -2.15
CA ARG A 3 1.38 -14.51 -1.87
C ARG A 3 2.44 -14.34 -0.77
N THR A 4 3.12 -15.42 -0.41
CA THR A 4 4.26 -15.36 0.51
C THR A 4 5.44 -14.69 -0.19
N VAL A 5 5.96 -13.61 0.40
CA VAL A 5 7.11 -12.89 -0.15
C VAL A 5 8.37 -13.66 0.25
N LYS A 6 9.09 -14.20 -0.73
CA LYS A 6 10.34 -14.92 -0.53
C LYS A 6 11.50 -14.00 -0.91
N ALA A 7 12.64 -14.20 -0.27
CA ALA A 7 13.84 -13.43 -0.59
C ALA A 7 14.27 -13.62 -2.06
N SER A 8 14.04 -14.82 -2.61
CA SER A 8 14.33 -15.22 -4.00
C SER A 8 13.39 -14.65 -5.06
N ASP A 9 12.27 -14.03 -4.67
CA ASP A 9 11.32 -13.47 -5.64
C ASP A 9 11.96 -12.28 -6.37
N ASP A 10 11.67 -12.13 -7.67
CA ASP A 10 12.09 -10.94 -8.42
C ASP A 10 11.31 -9.70 -7.94
N TYR A 11 11.78 -8.50 -8.24
CA TYR A 11 11.15 -7.25 -7.80
C TYR A 11 9.67 -7.19 -8.19
N THR A 12 9.35 -7.57 -9.42
CA THR A 12 7.98 -7.58 -9.94
C THR A 12 7.09 -8.52 -9.14
N ASP A 13 7.57 -9.72 -8.81
CA ASP A 13 6.84 -10.69 -8.00
C ASP A 13 6.61 -10.19 -6.58
N LYS A 14 7.62 -9.54 -5.98
CA LYS A 14 7.49 -8.89 -4.66
C LYS A 14 6.41 -7.81 -4.70
N LEU A 15 6.40 -6.98 -5.74
CA LEU A 15 5.41 -5.92 -5.91
C LEU A 15 3.98 -6.47 -5.97
N PHE A 16 3.75 -7.50 -6.80
CA PHE A 16 2.44 -8.15 -6.93
C PHE A 16 1.95 -8.82 -5.65
N LYS A 17 2.85 -9.29 -4.79
CA LYS A 17 2.52 -9.93 -3.51
C LYS A 17 2.26 -8.92 -2.40
N VAL A 18 2.94 -7.79 -2.42
CA VAL A 18 2.89 -6.76 -1.38
C VAL A 18 1.79 -5.73 -1.65
N ILE A 19 1.39 -5.51 -2.90
CA ILE A 19 0.39 -4.51 -3.27
C ILE A 19 -0.77 -5.22 -3.95
N PRO A 20 -1.91 -5.43 -3.27
CA PRO A 20 -3.09 -6.01 -3.90
C PRO A 20 -3.58 -5.10 -5.03
N ALA A 21 -3.41 -5.52 -6.28
CA ALA A 21 -3.73 -4.72 -7.46
C ALA A 21 -5.20 -4.30 -7.50
N GLU A 22 -6.10 -5.13 -6.96
CA GLU A 22 -7.53 -4.84 -6.84
C GLU A 22 -7.78 -3.64 -5.92
N ILE A 23 -7.09 -3.58 -4.78
CA ILE A 23 -7.25 -2.50 -3.81
C ILE A 23 -6.59 -1.22 -4.31
N SER A 24 -5.42 -1.32 -4.93
CA SER A 24 -4.76 -0.19 -5.59
C SER A 24 -5.59 0.36 -6.76
N GLY A 25 -6.24 -0.50 -7.54
CA GLY A 25 -7.15 -0.10 -8.61
C GLY A 25 -8.34 0.70 -8.09
N ILE A 26 -8.99 0.22 -7.03
CA ILE A 26 -10.09 0.93 -6.37
C ILE A 26 -9.60 2.29 -5.84
N PHE A 27 -8.44 2.33 -5.19
CA PHE A 27 -7.87 3.56 -4.67
C PHE A 27 -7.56 4.57 -5.79
N LEU A 28 -6.98 4.13 -6.91
CA LEU A 28 -6.69 4.98 -8.06
C LEU A 28 -7.96 5.56 -8.69
N ILE A 29 -9.02 4.76 -8.81
CA ILE A 29 -10.33 5.23 -9.29
C ILE A 29 -10.88 6.29 -8.34
N ALA A 30 -10.86 6.02 -7.03
CA ALA A 30 -11.37 6.97 -6.03
C ALA A 30 -10.58 8.29 -6.03
N ASN A 31 -9.24 8.22 -6.13
CA ASN A 31 -8.38 9.40 -6.28
C ASN A 31 -8.67 10.18 -7.58
N GLY A 32 -9.01 9.48 -8.67
CA GLY A 32 -9.38 10.10 -9.94
C GLY A 32 -10.72 10.85 -9.89
N LEU A 33 -11.66 10.38 -9.07
CA LEU A 33 -12.99 10.97 -8.90
C LEU A 33 -13.03 12.11 -7.87
N ALA A 34 -12.04 12.18 -6.99
CA ALA A 34 -12.05 13.15 -5.91
C ALA A 34 -11.75 14.58 -6.40
N PRO A 35 -12.47 15.58 -5.84
CA PRO A 35 -12.25 16.99 -6.13
C PRO A 35 -10.83 17.43 -5.72
N TRP A 36 -10.44 18.66 -6.09
CA TRP A 36 -9.12 19.25 -5.84
C TRP A 36 -9.17 20.39 -4.78
N ASP A 37 -10.28 20.53 -4.08
CA ASP A 37 -10.50 21.54 -3.05
C ASP A 37 -10.08 21.04 -1.66
N GLN A 38 -10.25 21.87 -0.62
CA GLN A 38 -9.89 21.50 0.75
C GLN A 38 -10.63 20.27 1.28
N ASP A 39 -11.84 20.00 0.79
CA ASP A 39 -12.60 18.79 1.15
C ASP A 39 -11.91 17.52 0.61
N ALA A 40 -11.10 17.65 -0.44
CA ALA A 40 -10.33 16.54 -1.00
C ALA A 40 -9.33 15.95 -0.01
N HIS A 41 -8.71 16.76 0.84
CA HIS A 41 -7.72 16.30 1.81
C HIS A 41 -8.31 15.30 2.80
N ASP A 42 -9.47 15.60 3.36
CA ASP A 42 -10.12 14.74 4.34
C ASP A 42 -10.72 13.50 3.67
N VAL A 43 -11.27 13.64 2.46
CA VAL A 43 -11.69 12.50 1.64
C VAL A 43 -10.51 11.57 1.34
N MET A 44 -9.34 12.09 1.00
CA MET A 44 -8.14 11.28 0.74
C MET A 44 -7.67 10.52 1.98
N LYS A 45 -7.66 11.15 3.16
CA LYS A 45 -7.33 10.47 4.43
C LYS A 45 -8.30 9.32 4.69
N TRP A 46 -9.59 9.54 4.50
CA TRP A 46 -10.60 8.49 4.62
C TRP A 46 -10.41 7.36 3.61
N LEU A 47 -10.10 7.68 2.35
CA LEU A 47 -9.83 6.66 1.33
C LEU A 47 -8.60 5.82 1.66
N ILE A 48 -7.55 6.41 2.24
CA ILE A 48 -6.38 5.65 2.71
C ILE A 48 -6.77 4.71 3.85
N LEU A 49 -7.51 5.19 4.85
CA LEU A 49 -7.93 4.39 6.00
C LEU A 49 -8.87 3.24 5.59
N VAL A 50 -9.87 3.54 4.77
CA VAL A 50 -10.80 2.54 4.23
C VAL A 50 -10.05 1.56 3.34
N GLY A 51 -9.16 2.04 2.47
CA GLY A 51 -8.32 1.19 1.62
C GLY A 51 -7.41 0.27 2.44
N ALA A 52 -6.81 0.75 3.52
CA ALA A 52 -6.00 -0.05 4.43
C ALA A 52 -6.82 -1.14 5.12
N PHE A 53 -8.04 -0.81 5.57
CA PHE A 53 -8.95 -1.78 6.16
C PHE A 53 -9.41 -2.84 5.15
N ILE A 54 -9.78 -2.44 3.93
CA ILE A 54 -10.14 -3.38 2.86
C ILE A 54 -8.92 -4.22 2.48
N CYS A 55 -7.71 -3.65 2.44
CA CYS A 55 -6.48 -4.39 2.19
C CYS A 55 -6.25 -5.47 3.26
N LEU A 56 -6.50 -5.16 4.54
CA LEU A 56 -6.43 -6.14 5.62
C LEU A 56 -7.41 -7.29 5.42
N LEU A 57 -8.69 -6.97 5.14
CA LEU A 57 -9.73 -7.97 4.90
C LEU A 57 -9.43 -8.83 3.66
N TYR A 58 -9.00 -8.19 2.57
CA TYR A 58 -8.59 -8.87 1.36
C TYR A 58 -7.47 -9.86 1.65
N MET A 59 -6.42 -9.42 2.35
CA MET A 59 -5.26 -10.26 2.65
C MET A 59 -5.63 -11.44 3.55
N LYS A 60 -6.56 -11.22 4.49
CA LYS A 60 -6.99 -12.25 5.43
C LYS A 60 -7.95 -13.29 4.83
N TYR A 61 -8.95 -12.83 4.08
CA TYR A 61 -10.08 -13.66 3.66
C TYR A 61 -10.05 -14.07 2.19
N ILE A 62 -9.36 -13.31 1.32
CA ILE A 62 -9.31 -13.58 -0.12
C ILE A 62 -7.94 -14.14 -0.50
N ALA A 63 -6.85 -13.51 -0.04
CA ALA A 63 -5.49 -14.01 -0.27
C ALA A 63 -5.06 -15.11 0.71
N GLU A 64 -5.84 -15.34 1.77
CA GLU A 64 -5.62 -16.37 2.79
C GLU A 64 -4.21 -16.36 3.39
N ILE A 65 -3.62 -15.17 3.59
CA ILE A 65 -2.29 -15.04 4.17
C ILE A 65 -2.35 -15.45 5.64
N ARG A 66 -1.51 -16.42 6.00
CA ARG A 66 -1.44 -16.96 7.36
C ARG A 66 -0.67 -16.07 8.33
N SER A 67 0.39 -15.43 7.85
CA SER A 67 1.23 -14.55 8.67
C SER A 67 0.50 -13.25 9.01
N TRP A 68 0.10 -13.12 10.27
CA TRP A 68 -0.48 -11.89 10.81
C TRP A 68 0.49 -10.69 10.74
N PRO A 69 1.78 -10.82 11.10
CA PRO A 69 2.74 -9.72 10.98
C PRO A 69 2.84 -9.20 9.54
N GLN A 70 2.91 -10.11 8.55
CA GLN A 70 2.97 -9.74 7.14
C GLN A 70 1.69 -9.01 6.70
N THR A 71 0.53 -9.54 7.10
CA THR A 71 -0.78 -8.96 6.78
C THR A 71 -0.90 -7.54 7.32
N LEU A 72 -0.58 -7.34 8.61
CA LEU A 72 -0.66 -6.03 9.26
C LEU A 72 0.31 -5.02 8.66
N ILE A 73 1.56 -5.42 8.41
CA ILE A 73 2.57 -4.52 7.85
C ILE A 73 2.18 -4.09 6.43
N ILE A 74 1.70 -5.02 5.61
CA ILE A 74 1.25 -4.68 4.25
C ILE A 74 0.05 -3.72 4.32
N SER A 75 -0.96 -4.03 5.13
CA SER A 75 -2.19 -3.23 5.18
C SER A 75 -2.03 -1.87 5.86
N LEU A 76 -1.21 -1.77 6.91
CA LEU A 76 -1.12 -0.57 7.76
C LEU A 76 0.09 0.32 7.44
N ILE A 77 1.11 -0.22 6.78
CA ILE A 77 2.33 0.52 6.46
C ILE A 77 2.49 0.65 4.95
N VAL A 78 2.58 -0.49 4.26
CA VAL A 78 2.95 -0.47 2.84
C VAL A 78 1.86 0.15 1.98
N PHE A 79 0.60 -0.27 2.18
CA PHE A 79 -0.51 0.27 1.43
C PHE A 79 -0.69 1.79 1.66
N PRO A 80 -0.78 2.30 2.90
CA PRO A 80 -0.86 3.75 3.13
C PRO A 80 0.32 4.53 2.55
N LEU A 81 1.54 4.01 2.67
CA LEU A 81 2.73 4.66 2.13
C LEU A 81 2.69 4.77 0.61
N TRP A 82 2.23 3.73 -0.09
CA TRP A 82 2.01 3.78 -1.54
C TRP A 82 0.87 4.71 -1.93
N SER A 83 -0.23 4.69 -1.19
CA SER A 83 -1.35 5.60 -1.40
C SER A 83 -0.92 7.06 -1.25
N LEU A 84 -0.11 7.38 -0.23
CA LEU A 84 0.51 8.70 -0.06
C LEU A 84 1.44 9.05 -1.23
N ALA A 85 2.27 8.12 -1.70
CA ALA A 85 3.13 8.35 -2.86
C ALA A 85 2.33 8.72 -4.12
N ILE A 86 1.15 8.13 -4.30
CA ILE A 86 0.25 8.44 -5.42
C ILE A 86 -0.37 9.84 -5.26
N ILE A 87 -0.82 10.20 -4.06
CA ILE A 87 -1.56 11.45 -3.83
C ILE A 87 -0.69 12.63 -3.37
N VAL A 88 0.62 12.46 -3.22
CA VAL A 88 1.54 13.47 -2.68
C VAL A 88 1.44 14.83 -3.39
N HIS A 89 1.04 14.83 -4.66
CA HIS A 89 0.82 16.04 -5.47
C HIS A 89 -0.45 16.82 -5.10
N ARG A 90 -1.32 16.24 -4.27
CA ARG A 90 -2.60 16.81 -3.80
C ARG A 90 -2.60 17.18 -2.33
N VAL A 91 -1.55 16.80 -1.60
CA VAL A 91 -1.48 16.98 -0.15
C VAL A 91 -0.39 17.99 0.17
N ASP A 92 -0.80 19.24 0.40
CA ASP A 92 0.11 20.37 0.65
C ASP A 92 1.14 20.07 1.73
N GLU A 93 0.74 19.38 2.80
CA GLU A 93 1.59 19.06 3.95
C GLU A 93 2.78 18.16 3.61
N ILE A 94 2.69 17.38 2.54
CA ILE A 94 3.76 16.45 2.10
C ILE A 94 4.25 16.74 0.68
N TYR A 95 3.76 17.80 0.05
CA TYR A 95 4.08 18.15 -1.34
C TYR A 95 5.58 18.42 -1.56
N GLU A 96 6.26 18.98 -0.56
CA GLU A 96 7.71 19.20 -0.60
C GLU A 96 8.51 17.88 -0.73
N TYR A 97 7.93 16.76 -0.27
CA TYR A 97 8.50 15.42 -0.35
C TYR A 97 8.04 14.63 -1.58
N ARG A 98 7.43 15.26 -2.58
CA ARG A 98 6.85 14.59 -3.77
C ARG A 98 7.77 13.60 -4.51
N TYR A 99 9.08 13.79 -4.43
CA TYR A 99 10.06 12.85 -4.99
C TYR A 99 10.60 11.86 -3.96
N LEU A 100 10.60 12.22 -2.69
CA LEU A 100 11.11 11.37 -1.61
C LEU A 100 10.10 10.28 -1.21
N VAL A 101 8.82 10.62 -1.11
CA VAL A 101 7.77 9.68 -0.68
C VAL A 101 7.71 8.42 -1.57
N PRO A 102 7.74 8.53 -2.93
CA PRO A 102 7.77 7.34 -3.79
C PRO A 102 9.05 6.51 -3.63
N VAL A 103 10.20 7.15 -3.40
CA VAL A 103 11.48 6.46 -3.16
C VAL A 103 11.42 5.67 -1.86
N VAL A 104 10.86 6.26 -0.79
CA VAL A 104 10.68 5.60 0.50
C VAL A 104 9.69 4.43 0.37
N ALA A 105 8.58 4.60 -0.35
CA ALA A 105 7.63 3.53 -0.62
C ALA A 105 8.29 2.33 -1.36
N GLY A 106 9.09 2.62 -2.39
CA GLY A 106 9.85 1.60 -3.11
C GLY A 106 10.86 0.88 -2.21
N ALA A 107 11.61 1.62 -1.40
CA ALA A 107 12.58 1.04 -0.46
C ALA A 107 11.89 0.14 0.58
N VAL A 108 10.81 0.60 1.21
CA VAL A 108 10.05 -0.19 2.20
C VAL A 108 9.54 -1.48 1.56
N THR A 109 9.03 -1.42 0.33
CA THR A 109 8.56 -2.60 -0.40
C THR A 109 9.67 -3.61 -0.69
N LEU A 110 10.86 -3.11 -1.08
CA LEU A 110 12.04 -3.94 -1.35
C LEU A 110 12.57 -4.64 -0.10
N PHE A 111 12.57 -3.96 1.04
CA PHE A 111 13.14 -4.47 2.29
C PHE A 111 12.14 -5.22 3.17
N LEU A 112 10.84 -5.12 2.89
CA LEU A 112 9.77 -5.79 3.64
C LEU A 112 10.03 -7.29 3.93
N PRO A 113 10.40 -8.12 2.95
CA PRO A 113 10.66 -9.54 3.22
C PRO A 113 11.88 -9.83 4.09
N LYS A 114 12.79 -8.86 4.29
CA LYS A 114 13.90 -8.99 5.26
C LYS A 114 13.46 -8.65 6.68
N ILE A 115 12.40 -7.86 6.82
CA ILE A 115 11.87 -7.38 8.11
C ILE A 115 10.81 -8.35 8.62
N VAL A 116 10.03 -8.93 7.71
CA VAL A 116 9.00 -9.92 8.02
C VAL A 116 9.38 -11.23 7.34
N PRO A 117 10.14 -12.12 8.00
CA PRO A 117 10.38 -13.44 7.46
C PRO A 117 9.03 -14.13 7.29
N ALA A 118 8.80 -14.67 6.10
CA ALA A 118 7.75 -15.63 5.90
C ALA A 118 7.98 -16.77 6.90
N GLU A 119 7.03 -16.99 7.83
CA GLU A 119 7.06 -18.20 8.63
C GLU A 119 7.05 -19.41 7.68
N ALA A 120 8.03 -20.30 7.88
CA ALA A 120 8.28 -21.49 7.09
C ALA A 120 7.13 -22.49 7.12
#